data_AF-A0A969JMA7-F1
#
_entry.id   AF-A0A969JMA7-F1
#
_cell.length_a   1.000
_cell.length_b   1.000
_cell.length_c   1.000
_cell.angle_alpha   90.00
_cell.angle_beta   90.00
_cell.angle_gamma   90.00
#
_symmetry.space_group_name_H-M   'P 1'
#
loop_
_entity.id
_entity.type
_entity.pdbx_description
1 polymer ?
#
loop_
_entity_poly.entity_id
_entity_poly.type
_entity_poly.pdbx_seq_one_letter_code
_entity_poly.pdbx_strand_id
1 'polypeptide(L)'
;MQKSLHFRRRWLRTVFFILPLSVVLISAFGQSSEVPTSLSPGKSEAAIKANQHYQITKKQKPIKQKRARVQHTKEYEFYARVEQAAKEKQKILKELYKPQYSNFKNFGHKKIPRKRPPHKMRYCDECGIRH
;
A
#
# COMPACT_ATOMS: atom_id res chain seq x y z
N MET A 1 10.31 40.01 -36.59
CA MET A 1 9.20 39.23 -35.98
C MET A 1 8.82 37.93 -36.73
N GLN A 2 9.71 37.30 -37.52
CA GLN A 2 9.35 36.08 -38.29
C GLN A 2 9.71 34.74 -37.62
N LYS A 3 10.56 34.72 -36.58
CA LYS A 3 11.06 33.46 -35.99
C LYS A 3 10.06 32.73 -35.06
N SER A 4 9.00 33.39 -34.60
CA SER A 4 8.02 32.80 -33.66
C SER A 4 6.96 31.91 -34.32
N LEU A 5 6.72 32.05 -35.63
CA LEU A 5 5.68 31.31 -36.34
C LEU A 5 6.11 29.88 -36.72
N HIS A 6 7.41 29.66 -36.98
CA HIS A 6 7.94 28.33 -37.30
C HIS A 6 7.96 27.40 -36.08
N PHE A 7 8.19 27.94 -34.88
CA PHE A 7 8.22 27.17 -33.65
C PHE A 7 6.83 26.60 -33.30
N ARG A 8 5.78 27.41 -33.42
CA ARG A 8 4.39 26.98 -33.18
C ARG A 8 3.91 25.90 -34.16
N ARG A 9 4.28 26.00 -35.45
CA ARG A 9 3.90 25.00 -36.47
C ARG A 9 4.61 23.66 -36.30
N ARG A 10 5.85 23.66 -35.78
CA ARG A 10 6.62 22.43 -35.54
C ARG A 10 6.12 21.68 -34.30
N TRP A 11 5.74 22.41 -33.26
CA TRP A 11 5.19 21.84 -32.02
C TRP A 11 3.78 21.25 -32.22
N LEU A 12 2.91 21.92 -32.99
CA LEU A 12 1.58 21.41 -33.32
C LEU A 12 1.63 20.09 -34.12
N ARG A 13 2.59 19.94 -35.04
CA ARG A 13 2.76 18.69 -35.80
C ARG A 13 3.23 17.54 -34.91
N THR A 14 4.17 17.77 -34.01
CA THR A 14 4.65 16.71 -33.10
C THR A 14 3.57 16.25 -32.12
N VAL A 15 2.77 17.17 -31.57
CA VAL A 15 1.66 16.81 -30.68
C VAL A 15 0.59 16.01 -31.43
N PHE A 16 0.28 16.36 -32.68
CA PHE A 16 -0.75 15.68 -33.47
C PHE A 16 -0.39 14.21 -33.82
N PHE A 17 0.90 13.88 -33.94
CA PHE A 17 1.34 12.49 -34.21
C PHE A 17 1.52 11.65 -32.93
N ILE A 18 1.85 12.26 -31.79
CA ILE A 18 2.12 11.53 -30.54
C ILE A 18 0.81 11.17 -29.81
N LEU A 19 -0.20 12.05 -29.87
CA LEU A 19 -1.48 11.86 -29.17
C LEU A 19 -2.26 10.61 -29.64
N PRO A 20 -2.47 10.34 -30.94
CA PRO A 20 -3.18 9.13 -31.37
C PRO A 20 -2.38 7.84 -31.11
N LEU A 21 -1.04 7.89 -31.12
CA LEU A 21 -0.19 6.72 -30.84
C LEU A 21 -0.34 6.27 -29.37
N SER A 22 -0.48 7.22 -28.44
CA SER A 22 -0.66 6.91 -27.02
C SER A 22 -2.02 6.26 -26.70
N VAL A 23 -3.08 6.60 -27.44
CA VAL A 23 -4.43 6.06 -27.21
C VAL A 23 -4.51 4.57 -27.61
N VAL A 24 -3.81 4.16 -28.67
CA VAL A 24 -3.80 2.76 -29.14
C VAL A 24 -3.07 1.82 -28.15
N LEU A 25 -2.04 2.30 -27.46
CA LEU A 25 -1.28 1.48 -26.50
C LEU A 25 -2.04 1.16 -25.21
N ILE A 26 -3.03 1.98 -24.83
CA ILE A 26 -3.77 1.79 -23.57
C ILE A 26 -4.85 0.70 -23.70
N SER A 27 -5.39 0.47 -24.90
CA SER A 27 -6.47 -0.50 -25.14
C SER A 27 -6.03 -1.97 -25.05
N ALA A 28 -4.72 -2.26 -25.08
CA ALA A 28 -4.20 -3.63 -25.09
C ALA A 28 -4.05 -4.27 -23.69
N PHE A 29 -4.24 -3.52 -22.59
CA PHE A 29 -4.01 -4.02 -21.22
C PHE A 29 -5.31 -4.32 -20.43
N GLY A 30 -6.47 -4.38 -21.09
CA GLY A 30 -7.78 -4.38 -20.44
C GLY A 30 -8.45 -5.72 -20.09
N GLN A 31 -7.83 -6.90 -20.29
CA GLN A 31 -8.52 -8.18 -20.08
C GLN A 31 -7.62 -9.24 -19.40
N SER A 32 -7.64 -9.31 -18.06
CA SER A 32 -7.50 -10.58 -17.32
C SER A 32 -7.84 -10.40 -15.84
N SER A 33 -9.11 -10.63 -15.50
CA SER A 33 -9.52 -10.92 -14.13
C SER A 33 -10.56 -12.02 -14.15
N GLU A 34 -10.11 -13.26 -14.28
CA GLU A 34 -10.94 -14.42 -14.01
C GLU A 34 -11.00 -14.64 -12.50
N VAL A 35 -12.17 -14.35 -11.92
CA VAL A 35 -12.49 -14.70 -10.53
C VAL A 35 -13.06 -16.12 -10.55
N PRO A 36 -12.48 -17.10 -9.83
CA PRO A 36 -13.07 -18.43 -9.75
C PRO A 36 -14.36 -18.40 -8.91
N THR A 37 -15.49 -18.61 -9.58
CA THR A 37 -16.83 -18.75 -8.99
C THR A 37 -17.00 -20.14 -8.38
N SER A 38 -17.60 -20.20 -7.18
CA SER A 38 -17.77 -21.38 -6.31
C SER A 38 -18.80 -22.42 -6.78
N LEU A 39 -18.91 -22.67 -8.08
CA LEU A 39 -19.92 -23.55 -8.68
C LEU A 39 -19.31 -24.66 -9.58
N SER A 40 -18.12 -25.15 -9.25
CA SER A 40 -17.62 -26.42 -9.82
C SER A 40 -18.27 -27.61 -9.11
N PRO A 41 -18.74 -28.66 -9.82
CA PRO A 41 -19.55 -29.72 -9.24
C PRO A 41 -18.77 -30.54 -8.21
N GLY A 42 -19.33 -30.61 -7.01
CA GLY A 42 -18.74 -31.25 -5.84
C GLY A 42 -18.62 -32.77 -6.01
N LYS A 43 -17.40 -33.27 -5.80
CA LYS A 43 -17.19 -34.66 -5.38
C LYS A 43 -17.91 -34.85 -4.05
N SER A 44 -18.76 -35.86 -3.99
CA SER A 44 -19.66 -36.18 -2.88
C SER A 44 -18.96 -36.19 -1.51
N GLU A 45 -19.56 -35.45 -0.57
CA GLU A 45 -19.13 -35.33 0.84
C GLU A 45 -19.12 -36.67 1.59
N ALA A 46 -19.74 -37.71 1.03
CA ALA A 46 -19.79 -39.06 1.58
C ALA A 46 -18.45 -39.82 1.51
N ALA A 47 -17.56 -39.49 0.57
CA ALA A 47 -16.26 -40.15 0.44
C ALA A 47 -15.19 -39.61 1.41
N ILE A 48 -15.44 -38.45 2.04
CA ILE A 48 -14.44 -37.74 2.87
C ILE A 48 -14.49 -38.21 4.34
N LYS A 49 -15.58 -38.83 4.80
CA LYS A 49 -15.79 -39.16 6.23
C LYS A 49 -15.31 -40.56 6.66
N ALA A 50 -14.81 -41.41 5.76
CA ALA A 50 -14.47 -42.80 6.09
C ALA A 50 -13.03 -43.04 6.58
N ASN A 51 -12.15 -42.03 6.62
CA ASN A 51 -10.71 -42.20 6.94
C ASN A 51 -10.27 -41.38 8.17
N GLN A 52 -11.01 -41.41 9.27
CA GLN A 52 -10.71 -40.60 10.48
C GLN A 52 -10.28 -41.37 11.73
N HIS A 53 -9.79 -42.60 11.61
CA HIS A 53 -9.17 -43.30 12.75
C HIS A 53 -7.79 -43.86 12.40
N TYR A 54 -6.81 -42.96 12.22
CA TYR A 54 -5.40 -43.30 12.38
C TYR A 54 -4.87 -42.57 13.62
N GLN A 55 -4.59 -43.32 14.68
CA GLN A 55 -4.06 -42.79 15.92
C GLN A 55 -2.61 -42.33 15.69
N ILE A 56 -2.40 -41.01 15.63
CA ILE A 56 -1.07 -40.40 15.52
C ILE A 56 -0.34 -40.62 16.84
N THR A 57 0.62 -41.54 16.83
CA THR A 57 1.48 -41.82 17.99
C THR A 57 2.51 -40.69 18.19
N LYS A 58 2.57 -40.22 19.44
CA LYS A 58 3.59 -39.38 20.11
C LYS A 58 4.46 -38.46 19.22
N LYS A 59 4.11 -37.17 19.26
CA LYS A 59 4.81 -36.00 18.71
C LYS A 59 6.32 -36.01 19.02
N GLN A 60 7.15 -36.41 18.06
CA GLN A 60 8.57 -36.05 18.06
C GLN A 60 8.69 -34.58 17.67
N LYS A 61 9.27 -33.75 18.54
CA LYS A 61 9.52 -32.33 18.26
C LYS A 61 10.52 -32.25 17.10
N PRO A 62 10.23 -31.57 15.99
CA PRO A 62 11.20 -31.43 14.92
C PRO A 62 12.41 -30.64 15.45
N ILE A 63 13.59 -31.25 15.37
CA ILE A 63 14.86 -30.59 15.69
C ILE A 63 15.06 -29.49 14.65
N LYS A 64 14.83 -28.24 15.06
CA LYS A 64 15.05 -27.08 14.19
C LYS A 64 16.54 -26.96 13.91
N GLN A 65 16.98 -27.42 12.74
CA GLN A 65 18.34 -27.20 12.27
C GLN A 65 18.56 -25.68 12.14
N LYS A 66 19.55 -25.16 12.86
CA LYS A 66 19.96 -23.76 12.75
C LYS A 66 20.75 -23.60 11.46
N ARG A 67 20.12 -23.04 10.43
CA ARG A 67 20.84 -22.66 9.20
C ARG A 67 21.82 -21.53 9.51
N ALA A 68 23.00 -21.57 8.90
CA ALA A 68 23.96 -20.47 8.98
C ALA A 68 23.29 -19.19 8.46
N ARG A 69 23.33 -18.12 9.27
CA ARG A 69 22.68 -16.84 8.94
C ARG A 69 23.58 -16.07 7.98
N VAL A 70 23.54 -16.43 6.70
CA VAL A 70 24.25 -15.71 5.65
C VAL A 70 23.46 -14.44 5.31
N GLN A 71 23.99 -13.28 5.68
CA GLN A 71 23.31 -11.97 5.54
C GLN A 71 23.87 -11.11 4.40
N HIS A 72 24.94 -11.55 3.72
CA HIS A 72 25.71 -10.72 2.77
C HIS A 72 25.85 -11.37 1.38
N THR A 73 24.86 -12.15 0.95
CA THR A 73 24.78 -12.56 -0.47
C THR A 73 24.04 -11.49 -1.27
N LYS A 74 24.40 -11.33 -2.55
CA LYS A 74 23.75 -10.36 -3.46
C LYS A 74 22.23 -10.57 -3.55
N GLU A 75 21.78 -11.82 -3.48
CA GLU A 75 20.35 -12.17 -3.42
C GLU A 75 19.69 -11.58 -2.18
N TYR A 76 20.33 -11.71 -1.02
CA TYR A 76 19.79 -11.18 0.24
C TYR A 76 19.68 -9.65 0.21
N GLU A 77 20.69 -8.97 -0.30
CA GLU A 77 20.68 -7.51 -0.47
C GLU A 77 19.59 -7.05 -1.44
N PHE A 78 19.32 -7.81 -2.51
CA PHE A 78 18.21 -7.53 -3.41
C PHE A 78 16.87 -7.60 -2.67
N TYR A 79 16.58 -8.71 -1.98
CA TYR A 79 15.33 -8.86 -1.24
C TYR A 79 15.20 -7.84 -0.10
N ALA A 80 16.31 -7.50 0.57
CA ALA A 80 16.32 -6.47 1.60
C ALA A 80 15.87 -5.10 1.04
N ARG A 81 16.35 -4.71 -0.14
CA ARG A 81 15.90 -3.46 -0.80
C ARG A 81 14.43 -3.50 -1.19
N VAL A 82 13.96 -4.63 -1.71
CA VAL A 82 12.53 -4.83 -2.06
C VAL A 82 11.66 -4.71 -0.81
N GLU A 83 12.06 -5.34 0.29
CA GLU A 83 11.33 -5.30 1.56
C GLU A 83 11.33 -3.89 2.17
N GLN A 84 12.46 -3.18 2.11
CA GLN A 84 12.57 -1.78 2.55
C GLN A 84 11.61 -0.88 1.76
N ALA A 85 11.63 -0.97 0.42
CA ALA A 85 10.72 -0.20 -0.43
C ALA A 85 9.25 -0.52 -0.14
N ALA A 86 8.91 -1.80 0.12
CA ALA A 86 7.56 -2.20 0.51
C ALA A 86 7.14 -1.60 1.86
N LYS A 87 8.03 -1.64 2.86
CA LYS A 87 7.79 -1.05 4.19
C LYS A 87 7.63 0.47 4.13
N GLU A 88 8.43 1.16 3.33
CA GLU A 88 8.31 2.60 3.12
C GLU A 88 6.97 2.97 2.49
N LYS A 89 6.57 2.26 1.43
CA LYS A 89 5.25 2.45 0.81
C LYS A 89 4.13 2.22 1.82
N GLN A 90 4.20 1.16 2.63
CA GLN A 90 3.20 0.90 3.68
C GLN A 90 3.15 2.01 4.73
N LYS A 91 4.29 2.57 5.15
CA LYS A 91 4.34 3.71 6.07
C LYS A 91 3.66 4.94 5.48
N ILE A 92 3.96 5.27 4.23
CA ILE A 92 3.35 6.39 3.52
C ILE A 92 1.83 6.19 3.42
N LEU A 93 1.38 5.02 2.98
CA LEU A 93 -0.07 4.72 2.89
C LEU A 93 -0.75 4.84 4.26
N LYS A 94 -0.10 4.38 5.33
CA LYS A 94 -0.63 4.51 6.69
C LYS A 94 -0.73 5.96 7.15
N GLU A 95 0.18 6.83 6.72
CA GLU A 95 0.13 8.27 7.01
C GLU A 95 -0.94 8.98 6.19
N LEU A 96 -1.06 8.66 4.90
CA LEU A 96 -2.10 9.20 4.02
C LEU A 96 -3.50 8.76 4.42
N TYR A 97 -3.65 7.55 4.98
CA TYR A 97 -4.93 7.05 5.47
C TYR A 97 -5.38 7.77 6.76
N LYS A 98 -4.48 8.42 7.50
CA LYS A 98 -4.89 9.17 8.70
C LYS A 98 -5.78 10.33 8.27
N PRO A 99 -6.99 10.47 8.84
CA PRO A 99 -7.82 11.62 8.54
C PRO A 99 -7.09 12.89 8.98
N GLN A 100 -7.29 13.97 8.21
CA GLN A 100 -6.64 15.26 8.39
C GLN A 100 -6.82 15.86 9.79
N TYR A 101 -7.83 15.38 10.54
CA TYR A 101 -8.07 15.75 11.93
C TYR A 101 -8.34 14.55 12.86
N SER A 102 -7.52 13.50 12.76
CA SER A 102 -7.61 12.32 13.65
C SER A 102 -7.53 12.64 15.15
N ASN A 103 -6.96 13.79 15.55
CA ASN A 103 -6.84 14.20 16.94
C ASN A 103 -7.65 15.47 17.22
N PHE A 104 -8.66 15.35 18.10
CA PHE A 104 -9.49 16.48 18.52
C PHE A 104 -8.73 17.64 19.17
N LYS A 105 -7.57 17.34 19.74
CA LYS A 105 -6.72 18.33 20.39
C LYS A 105 -6.06 19.32 19.41
N ASN A 106 -6.05 19.02 18.11
CA ASN A 106 -5.31 19.77 17.10
C ASN A 106 -6.20 20.56 16.13
N PHE A 107 -7.52 20.51 16.25
CA PHE A 107 -8.42 21.23 15.33
C PHE A 107 -8.12 22.73 15.38
N GLY A 108 -7.64 23.28 14.28
CA GLY A 108 -7.31 24.69 14.13
C GLY A 108 -5.92 25.09 14.63
N HIS A 109 -5.19 24.19 15.31
CA HIS A 109 -3.89 24.52 15.89
C HIS A 109 -2.70 24.13 15.03
N LYS A 110 -1.89 25.11 14.65
CA LYS A 110 -0.56 24.84 14.07
C LYS A 110 0.37 24.16 15.09
N LYS A 111 0.20 24.47 16.38
CA LYS A 111 0.95 23.88 17.49
C LYS A 111 0.00 23.48 18.63
N ILE A 112 0.09 22.23 19.07
CA ILE A 112 -0.75 21.70 20.16
C ILE A 112 -0.66 22.62 21.39
N PRO A 113 -1.80 23.12 21.90
CA PRO A 113 -1.85 23.94 23.11
C PRO A 113 -1.25 23.21 24.33
N ARG A 114 -0.55 23.96 25.18
CA ARG A 114 0.05 23.43 26.42
C ARG A 114 -1.06 23.08 27.41
N LYS A 115 -1.14 21.82 27.81
CA LYS A 115 -2.09 21.35 28.84
C LYS A 115 -1.76 22.00 30.19
N ARG A 116 -2.73 22.72 30.78
CA ARG A 116 -2.60 23.35 32.11
C ARG A 116 -3.56 22.70 33.12
N PRO A 117 -3.27 22.77 34.44
CA PRO A 117 -4.23 22.35 35.45
C PRO A 117 -5.47 23.28 35.44
N PRO A 118 -6.64 22.84 35.91
CA PRO A 118 -7.92 23.55 35.75
C PRO A 118 -7.88 25.03 36.19
N HIS A 119 -7.21 25.32 37.29
CA HIS A 119 -7.09 26.67 37.86
C HIS A 119 -6.12 27.60 37.09
N LYS A 120 -5.36 27.09 36.11
CA LYS A 120 -4.40 27.86 35.29
C LYS A 120 -4.72 27.84 33.80
N MET A 121 -5.84 27.25 33.39
CA MET A 121 -6.22 27.18 31.98
C MET A 121 -6.49 28.59 31.43
N ARG A 122 -5.92 28.89 30.26
CA ARG A 122 -6.17 30.16 29.55
C ARG A 122 -6.93 29.88 28.28
N TYR A 123 -7.70 30.86 27.83
CA TYR A 123 -8.31 30.80 26.51
C TYR A 123 -7.22 30.80 25.44
N CYS A 124 -7.49 30.08 24.37
CA CYS A 124 -6.62 30.00 23.21
C CYS A 124 -7.21 30.83 22.07
N ASP A 125 -6.36 31.60 21.39
CA ASP A 125 -6.80 32.60 20.42
C ASP A 125 -7.29 31.99 19.10
N GLU A 126 -6.80 30.79 18.73
CA GLU A 126 -7.17 30.14 17.46
C GLU A 126 -8.47 29.31 17.58
N CYS A 127 -8.78 28.82 18.78
CA CYS A 127 -9.85 27.85 19.03
C CYS A 127 -10.97 28.34 19.95
N GLY A 128 -10.75 29.41 20.73
CA GLY A 128 -11.73 29.97 21.67
C GLY A 128 -12.05 29.10 22.90
N ILE A 129 -11.40 27.94 23.05
CA ILE A 129 -11.59 27.02 24.18
C ILE A 129 -10.43 27.20 25.19
N ARG A 130 -10.66 26.86 26.46
CA ARG A 130 -9.60 26.85 27.48
C ARG A 130 -8.74 25.58 27.36
N HIS A 131 -7.41 25.73 27.40
CA HIS A 131 -6.42 24.64 27.40
C HIS A 131 -5.46 24.67 28.60
#